data_AF-A0A2J7R3S4-F1
#
_entry.id   AF-A0A2J7R3S4-F1
#
_cell.length_a   1.000
_cell.length_b   1.000
_cell.length_c   1.000
_cell.angle_alpha   90.00
_cell.angle_beta   90.00
_cell.angle_gamma   90.00
#
_symmetry.space_group_name_H-M   'P 1'
#
loop_
_entity.id
_entity.type
_entity.pdbx_description
1 polymer ?
#
loop_
_entity_poly.entity_id
_entity_poly.type
_entity_poly.pdbx_seq_one_letter_code
_entity_poly.pdbx_strand_id
1 'polypeptide(L)'
;MAVLVLSSMYLLQLIVEINSQVALFRDLLIHVGQARDSPELREKIRKLRRTLVDACRHTSQLLLPQVRSCCSAVAEGIPADNQHFVLLFFIAQLFLRELAKCYRLVQVIPMDMTGYYENRPGPSNLGNVISQILLCKQITPDFRQEELCSITKDSQDVRRMVQDMQEFMPQQENNTERNQALIGEDTGGHQWTKNRSASFYKNMGSFCCICRPNYL
;
A
#
# COMPACT_ATOMS: atom_id res chain seq x y z
N MET A 1 -19.25 23.81 -13.02
CA MET A 1 -19.84 22.47 -13.22
C MET A 1 -18.96 21.58 -14.10
N ALA A 2 -18.74 21.87 -15.39
CA ALA A 2 -17.96 20.98 -16.28
C ALA A 2 -16.52 20.67 -15.81
N VAL A 3 -15.78 21.67 -15.32
CA VAL A 3 -14.40 21.51 -14.84
C VAL A 3 -14.31 20.56 -13.61
N LEU A 4 -15.29 20.63 -12.70
CA LEU A 4 -15.33 19.77 -11.52
C LEU A 4 -15.66 18.32 -11.89
N VAL A 5 -16.56 18.11 -12.86
CA VAL A 5 -16.89 16.76 -13.37
C VAL A 5 -15.68 16.13 -14.06
N LEU A 6 -14.97 16.89 -14.92
CA LEU A 6 -13.75 16.41 -15.58
C LEU A 6 -12.65 16.06 -14.58
N SER A 7 -12.46 16.88 -13.54
CA SER A 7 -11.49 16.62 -12.47
C SER A 7 -11.84 15.37 -11.65
N SER A 8 -13.12 15.16 -11.33
CA SER A 8 -13.58 13.96 -10.62
C SER A 8 -13.40 12.68 -11.45
N MET A 9 -13.71 12.72 -12.76
CA MET A 9 -13.50 11.59 -13.65
C MET A 9 -12.01 11.24 -13.80
N TYR A 10 -11.15 12.26 -13.90
CA TYR A 10 -9.70 12.06 -13.95
C TYR A 10 -9.16 11.39 -12.68
N LEU A 11 -9.59 11.83 -11.49
CA LEU A 11 -9.20 11.20 -10.23
C LEU A 11 -9.65 9.74 -10.14
N LEU A 12 -10.88 9.45 -10.56
CA LEU A 12 -11.39 8.09 -10.60
C LEU A 12 -10.54 7.21 -11.53
N GLN A 13 -10.17 7.72 -12.71
CA GLN A 13 -9.31 7.01 -13.64
C GLN A 13 -7.94 6.69 -13.04
N LEU A 14 -7.32 7.64 -12.34
CA LEU A 14 -6.05 7.39 -11.64
C LEU A 14 -6.19 6.30 -10.57
N ILE A 15 -7.27 6.32 -9.78
CA ILE A 15 -7.53 5.33 -8.73
C ILE A 15 -7.72 3.93 -9.32
N VAL A 16 -8.50 3.82 -10.40
CA VAL A 16 -8.72 2.55 -11.09
C VAL A 16 -7.42 2.01 -11.69
N GLU A 17 -6.59 2.89 -12.24
CA GLU A 17 -5.28 2.53 -12.78
C GLU A 17 -4.34 2.00 -11.67
N ILE A 18 -4.25 2.71 -10.53
CA ILE A 18 -3.44 2.24 -9.38
C ILE A 18 -3.94 0.87 -8.90
N ASN A 19 -5.26 0.68 -8.77
CA ASN A 19 -5.83 -0.60 -8.35
C ASN A 19 -5.46 -1.73 -9.33
N SER A 20 -5.52 -1.47 -10.63
CA SER A 20 -5.16 -2.41 -11.68
C SER A 20 -3.66 -2.76 -11.63
N GLN A 21 -2.80 -1.77 -11.40
CA GLN A 21 -1.36 -1.98 -11.22
C GLN A 21 -1.03 -2.75 -9.94
N VAL A 22 -1.77 -2.55 -8.84
CA VAL A 22 -1.62 -3.35 -7.61
C VAL A 22 -2.00 -4.80 -7.87
N ALA A 23 -3.07 -5.06 -8.63
CA ALA A 23 -3.45 -6.41 -9.03
C ALA A 23 -2.35 -7.06 -9.89
N LEU A 24 -1.83 -6.35 -10.90
CA LEU A 24 -0.71 -6.82 -11.72
C LEU A 24 0.54 -7.11 -10.86
N PHE A 25 0.86 -6.25 -9.90
CA PHE A 25 1.98 -6.45 -8.99
C PHE A 25 1.83 -7.75 -8.21
N ARG A 26 0.64 -8.03 -7.69
CA ARG A 26 0.32 -9.29 -7.01
C ARG A 26 0.52 -10.51 -7.91
N ASP A 27 0.05 -10.43 -9.15
CA ASP A 27 0.19 -11.52 -10.10
C ASP A 27 1.67 -11.80 -10.44
N LEU A 28 2.47 -10.75 -10.60
CA LEU A 28 3.91 -10.93 -10.82
C LEU A 28 4.63 -11.56 -9.61
N LEU A 29 4.21 -11.21 -8.38
CA LEU A 29 4.80 -11.80 -7.17
C LEU A 29 4.56 -13.31 -7.05
N ILE A 30 3.47 -13.84 -7.63
CA ILE A 30 3.19 -15.29 -7.63
C ILE A 30 4.28 -16.08 -8.35
N HIS A 31 4.88 -15.49 -9.38
CA HIS A 31 5.90 -16.16 -10.19
C HIS A 31 7.29 -16.19 -9.54
N VAL A 32 7.49 -15.49 -8.42
CA VAL A 32 8.76 -15.52 -7.69
C VAL A 32 8.97 -16.90 -7.05
N GLY A 33 10.13 -17.51 -7.32
CA GLY A 33 10.44 -18.88 -6.93
C GLY A 33 9.83 -19.97 -7.81
N GLN A 34 9.15 -19.60 -8.90
CA GLN A 34 8.61 -20.56 -9.88
C GLN A 34 9.53 -20.68 -11.11
N ALA A 35 9.20 -21.59 -12.04
CA ALA A 35 9.96 -21.79 -13.28
C ALA A 35 10.06 -20.54 -14.18
N ARG A 36 9.18 -19.55 -13.99
CA ARG A 36 9.18 -18.27 -14.71
C ARG A 36 9.96 -17.17 -13.98
N ASP A 37 10.53 -17.44 -12.82
CA ASP A 37 11.31 -16.47 -12.07
C ASP A 37 12.63 -16.20 -12.78
N SER A 38 12.83 -14.96 -13.23
CA SER A 38 14.02 -14.54 -13.96
C SER A 38 14.46 -13.13 -13.55
N PRO A 39 15.71 -12.72 -13.82
CA PRO A 39 16.16 -11.36 -13.58
C PRO A 39 15.28 -10.29 -14.25
N GLU A 40 14.77 -10.55 -15.46
CA GLU A 40 13.85 -9.67 -16.18
C GLU A 40 12.54 -9.49 -15.42
N LEU A 41 11.98 -10.58 -14.90
CA LEU A 41 10.76 -10.55 -14.08
C LEU A 41 11.01 -9.79 -12.78
N ARG A 42 12.12 -10.08 -12.08
CA ARG A 42 12.49 -9.40 -10.82
C ARG A 42 12.63 -7.89 -11.03
N GLU A 43 13.26 -7.46 -12.11
CA GLU A 43 13.36 -6.04 -12.46
C GLU A 43 12.00 -5.44 -12.86
N LYS A 44 11.14 -6.20 -13.56
CA LYS A 44 9.77 -5.75 -13.88
C LYS A 44 8.95 -5.50 -12.60
N ILE A 45 9.06 -6.38 -11.61
CA ILE A 45 8.45 -6.21 -10.27
C ILE A 45 9.01 -4.95 -9.60
N ARG A 46 10.34 -4.75 -9.59
CA ARG A 46 11.00 -3.57 -9.01
C ARG A 46 10.54 -2.27 -9.66
N LYS A 47 10.44 -2.22 -10.99
CA LYS A 47 9.95 -1.04 -11.72
C LYS A 47 8.48 -0.76 -11.43
N LEU A 48 7.61 -1.77 -11.52
CA LEU A 48 6.19 -1.61 -11.24
C LEU A 48 5.94 -1.15 -9.79
N ARG A 49 6.72 -1.66 -8.83
CA ARG A 49 6.67 -1.20 -7.44
C ARG A 49 6.92 0.31 -7.34
N ARG A 50 7.97 0.81 -7.97
CA ARG A 50 8.33 2.24 -7.94
C ARG A 50 7.25 3.09 -8.59
N THR A 51 6.75 2.67 -9.76
CA THR A 51 5.62 3.34 -10.45
C THR A 51 4.39 3.42 -9.55
N LEU A 52 4.06 2.35 -8.83
CA LEU A 52 2.94 2.33 -7.87
C LEU A 52 3.15 3.29 -6.70
N VAL A 53 4.36 3.37 -6.14
CA VAL A 53 4.69 4.33 -5.06
C VAL A 53 4.53 5.76 -5.56
N ASP A 54 5.05 6.07 -6.75
CA ASP A 54 4.97 7.41 -7.34
C ASP A 54 3.52 7.78 -7.69
N ALA A 55 2.73 6.83 -8.23
CA ALA A 55 1.32 7.04 -8.51
C ALA A 55 0.51 7.29 -7.23
N CYS A 56 0.71 6.49 -6.19
CA CYS A 56 0.07 6.72 -4.88
C CYS A 56 0.44 8.11 -4.32
N ARG A 57 1.72 8.49 -4.41
CA ARG A 57 2.20 9.80 -3.95
C ARG A 57 1.54 10.92 -4.73
N HIS A 58 1.57 10.85 -6.05
CA HIS A 58 0.98 11.86 -6.92
C HIS A 58 -0.53 12.02 -6.64
N THR A 59 -1.28 10.93 -6.62
CA THR A 59 -2.74 10.99 -6.37
C THR A 59 -3.06 11.47 -4.95
N SER A 60 -2.26 11.08 -3.93
CA SER A 60 -2.44 11.59 -2.57
C SER A 60 -2.23 13.10 -2.48
N GLN A 61 -1.26 13.66 -3.21
CA GLN A 61 -1.00 15.10 -3.28
C GLN A 61 -2.12 15.88 -3.98
N LEU A 62 -2.85 15.23 -4.89
CA LEU A 62 -4.04 15.83 -5.51
C LEU A 62 -5.26 15.80 -4.59
N LEU A 63 -5.44 14.75 -3.79
CA LEU A 63 -6.62 14.55 -2.95
C LEU A 63 -6.51 15.22 -1.58
N LEU A 64 -5.36 15.17 -0.91
CA LEU A 64 -5.17 15.73 0.44
C LEU A 64 -5.55 17.21 0.57
N PRO A 65 -5.18 18.11 -0.37
CA PRO A 65 -5.59 19.51 -0.31
C PRO A 65 -7.11 19.68 -0.42
N GLN A 66 -7.78 18.86 -1.22
CA GLN A 66 -9.24 18.91 -1.40
C GLN A 66 -9.96 18.49 -0.13
N VAL A 67 -9.48 17.42 0.52
CA VAL A 67 -10.01 16.95 1.80
C VAL A 67 -9.76 17.99 2.89
N ARG A 68 -8.56 18.56 3.01
CA ARG A 68 -8.27 19.62 3.99
C ARG A 68 -9.15 20.86 3.79
N SER A 69 -9.35 21.29 2.54
CA SER A 69 -10.19 22.44 2.20
C SER A 69 -11.66 22.16 2.51
N CYS A 70 -12.13 20.94 2.23
CA CYS A 70 -13.48 20.50 2.53
C CYS A 70 -13.69 20.39 4.05
N CYS A 71 -12.83 19.68 4.79
CA CYS A 71 -12.88 19.59 6.26
C CYS A 71 -12.85 20.97 6.94
N SER A 72 -12.07 21.93 6.42
CA SER A 72 -12.06 23.31 6.93
C SER A 72 -13.37 24.06 6.69
N ALA A 73 -14.12 23.74 5.63
CA ALA A 73 -15.43 24.32 5.34
C ALA A 73 -16.58 23.57 6.05
N VAL A 74 -16.30 22.38 6.56
CA VAL A 74 -17.27 21.39 7.05
C VAL A 74 -17.27 21.31 8.59
N ALA A 75 -16.72 22.33 9.26
CA ALA A 75 -16.84 22.53 10.71
C ALA A 75 -18.31 22.59 11.22
N GLU A 76 -19.32 22.53 10.34
CA GLU A 76 -20.75 22.41 10.65
C GLU A 76 -21.37 21.00 10.45
N GLY A 77 -20.57 19.93 10.49
CA GLY A 77 -21.10 18.59 10.85
C GLY A 77 -21.70 17.74 9.71
N ILE A 78 -21.26 17.91 8.46
CA ILE A 78 -21.61 16.99 7.36
C ILE A 78 -20.39 16.09 7.08
N PRO A 79 -20.46 14.75 7.10
CA PRO A 79 -19.31 13.94 6.72
C PRO A 79 -18.95 14.20 5.26
N ALA A 80 -17.77 14.78 5.01
CA ALA A 80 -17.22 14.98 3.68
C ALA A 80 -16.81 13.61 3.10
N ASP A 81 -17.78 12.87 2.56
CA ASP A 81 -17.56 11.57 1.93
C ASP A 81 -16.84 11.76 0.59
N ASN A 82 -15.51 11.90 0.63
CA ASN A 82 -14.69 11.91 -0.57
C ASN A 82 -14.37 10.46 -0.94
N GLN A 83 -15.29 9.83 -1.67
CA GLN A 83 -15.19 8.43 -2.12
C GLN A 83 -13.82 8.12 -2.75
N HIS A 84 -13.26 9.03 -3.55
CA HIS A 84 -11.95 8.87 -4.19
C HIS A 84 -10.82 8.74 -3.16
N PHE A 85 -10.88 9.52 -2.08
CA PHE A 85 -9.93 9.47 -0.98
C PHE A 85 -10.01 8.15 -0.20
N VAL A 86 -11.23 7.68 0.10
CA VAL A 86 -11.48 6.39 0.76
C VAL A 86 -10.95 5.24 -0.08
N LEU A 87 -11.20 5.26 -1.40
CA LEU A 87 -10.67 4.24 -2.32
C LEU A 87 -9.14 4.24 -2.34
N LEU A 88 -8.50 5.40 -2.49
CA LEU A 88 -7.03 5.50 -2.48
C LEU A 88 -6.44 4.98 -1.16
N PHE A 89 -7.06 5.31 -0.02
CA PHE A 89 -6.64 4.83 1.29
C PHE A 89 -6.61 3.30 1.36
N PHE A 90 -7.69 2.63 0.96
CA PHE A 90 -7.75 1.17 0.98
C PHE A 90 -6.81 0.51 -0.04
N ILE A 91 -6.63 1.12 -1.21
CA ILE A 91 -5.68 0.64 -2.22
C ILE A 91 -4.24 0.77 -1.71
N ALA A 92 -3.88 1.88 -1.06
CA ALA A 92 -2.55 2.08 -0.47
C ALA A 92 -2.29 1.08 0.67
N GLN A 93 -3.31 0.76 1.49
CA GLN A 93 -3.22 -0.31 2.50
C GLN A 93 -3.04 -1.71 1.89
N LEU A 94 -3.76 -2.01 0.80
CA LEU A 94 -3.55 -3.24 0.01
C LEU A 94 -2.12 -3.30 -0.50
N PHE A 95 -1.64 -2.23 -1.13
CA PHE A 95 -0.29 -2.16 -1.67
C PHE A 95 0.78 -2.35 -0.57
N LEU A 96 0.61 -1.74 0.60
CA LEU A 96 1.53 -1.92 1.73
C LEU A 96 1.64 -3.38 2.19
N ARG A 97 0.54 -4.15 2.12
CA ARG A 97 0.57 -5.61 2.39
C ARG A 97 1.35 -6.37 1.31
N GLU A 98 1.21 -5.98 0.05
CA GLU A 98 1.96 -6.60 -1.06
C GLU A 98 3.44 -6.25 -1.03
N LEU A 99 3.82 -5.05 -0.60
CA LEU A 99 5.21 -4.67 -0.33
C LEU A 99 5.85 -5.56 0.74
N ALA A 100 5.11 -5.89 1.81
CA ALA A 100 5.59 -6.81 2.83
C ALA A 100 5.82 -8.24 2.29
N LYS A 101 4.96 -8.72 1.37
CA LYS A 101 5.17 -9.99 0.68
C LYS A 101 6.38 -9.93 -0.25
N CYS A 102 6.50 -8.86 -1.04
CA CYS A 102 7.63 -8.63 -1.93
C CYS A 102 8.95 -8.65 -1.15
N TYR A 103 9.04 -7.94 -0.02
CA TYR A 103 10.20 -7.96 0.87
C TYR A 103 10.56 -9.39 1.29
N ARG A 104 9.60 -10.15 1.81
CA ARG A 104 9.84 -11.54 2.27
C ARG A 104 10.26 -12.46 1.13
N LEU A 105 9.67 -12.29 -0.06
CA LEU A 105 10.05 -13.09 -1.24
C LEU A 105 11.49 -12.81 -1.66
N VAL A 106 11.92 -11.55 -1.74
CA VAL A 106 13.33 -11.19 -2.02
C VAL A 106 14.26 -11.69 -0.91
N GLN A 107 13.80 -11.65 0.34
CA GLN A 107 14.56 -12.13 1.47
C GLN A 107 14.71 -13.65 1.49
N VAL A 108 13.70 -14.43 1.12
CA VAL A 108 13.76 -15.91 1.25
C VAL A 108 14.23 -16.57 -0.04
N ILE A 109 13.94 -15.96 -1.20
CA ILE A 109 14.22 -16.51 -2.53
C ILE A 109 15.21 -15.56 -3.24
N PRO A 110 16.51 -15.68 -2.94
CA PRO A 110 17.54 -14.87 -3.59
C PRO A 110 17.60 -15.17 -5.09
N MET A 111 17.95 -14.16 -5.88
CA MET A 111 18.19 -14.27 -7.32
C MET A 111 19.54 -13.63 -7.61
N ASP A 112 20.37 -14.29 -8.41
CA ASP A 112 21.58 -13.65 -8.92
C ASP A 112 21.21 -12.68 -10.06
N MET A 113 21.54 -11.41 -9.87
CA MET A 113 21.25 -10.32 -10.81
C MET A 113 22.52 -9.82 -11.52
N THR A 114 23.68 -10.43 -11.26
CA THR A 114 24.98 -9.95 -11.73
C THR A 114 25.02 -9.85 -13.26
N GLY A 115 24.71 -10.95 -13.95
CA GLY A 115 24.67 -10.98 -15.40
C GLY A 115 23.60 -10.06 -16.02
N TYR A 116 22.53 -9.76 -15.30
CA TYR A 116 21.49 -8.85 -15.79
C TYR A 116 21.96 -7.39 -15.85
N TYR A 117 22.67 -6.93 -14.82
CA TYR A 117 23.15 -5.55 -14.75
C TYR A 117 24.47 -5.34 -15.50
N GLU A 118 25.33 -6.35 -15.62
CA GLU A 118 26.56 -6.27 -16.43
C GLU A 118 26.26 -6.12 -17.93
N ASN A 119 25.21 -6.77 -18.42
CA ASN A 119 24.82 -6.73 -19.83
C ASN A 119 23.94 -5.53 -20.20
N ARG A 120 23.61 -4.65 -19.24
CA ARG A 120 22.86 -3.42 -19.50
C ARG A 120 23.80 -2.21 -19.53
N PRO A 121 23.71 -1.34 -20.55
CA PRO A 121 24.37 -0.04 -20.49
C PRO A 121 23.65 0.81 -19.42
N GLY A 122 24.21 0.86 -18.22
CA GLY A 122 23.72 1.66 -17.09
C GLY A 122 24.87 2.40 -16.41
N PRO A 123 24.59 3.49 -15.66
CA PRO A 123 25.62 4.34 -15.03
C PRO A 123 26.37 3.67 -13.86
N SER A 124 26.13 2.38 -13.60
CA SER A 124 26.58 1.59 -12.44
C SER A 124 28.11 1.52 -12.25
N ASN A 125 28.89 2.01 -13.20
CA ASN A 125 30.35 2.01 -13.10
C ASN A 125 30.92 3.18 -12.30
N LEU A 126 30.18 4.29 -12.12
CA LEU A 126 30.78 5.51 -11.54
C LEU A 126 31.01 5.41 -10.02
N GLY A 127 30.06 4.81 -9.28
CA GLY A 127 30.21 4.56 -7.84
C GLY A 127 31.22 3.45 -7.52
N ASN A 128 31.33 2.46 -8.41
CA ASN A 128 32.26 1.34 -8.26
C ASN A 128 33.71 1.78 -8.53
N VAL A 129 33.92 2.66 -9.52
CA VAL A 129 35.24 3.24 -9.82
C VAL A 129 35.75 4.11 -8.66
N ILE A 130 34.90 4.97 -8.07
CA ILE A 130 35.32 5.80 -6.92
C ILE A 130 35.68 4.93 -5.71
N SER A 131 34.91 3.88 -5.43
CA SER A 131 35.22 2.95 -4.33
C SER A 131 36.46 2.09 -4.60
N GLN A 132 36.71 1.68 -5.84
CA GLN A 132 37.93 0.94 -6.21
C GLN A 132 39.18 1.83 -6.12
N ILE A 133 39.07 3.12 -6.47
CA ILE A 133 40.16 4.10 -6.36
C ILE A 133 40.48 4.43 -4.89
N LEU A 134 39.47 4.52 -4.02
CA LEU A 134 39.65 4.93 -2.61
C LEU A 134 39.84 3.79 -1.61
N LEU A 135 39.23 2.62 -1.83
CA LEU A 135 39.12 1.57 -0.79
C LEU A 135 39.92 0.30 -1.11
N CYS A 136 40.53 0.19 -2.29
CA CYS A 136 41.27 -1.01 -2.75
C CYS A 136 40.50 -2.33 -2.49
N LYS A 137 39.17 -2.26 -2.45
CA LYS A 137 38.26 -3.39 -2.34
C LYS A 137 37.29 -3.28 -3.49
N GLN A 138 37.20 -4.33 -4.29
CA GLN A 138 36.10 -4.50 -5.20
C GLN A 138 34.84 -4.65 -4.34
N ILE A 139 34.08 -3.55 -4.18
CA ILE A 139 32.77 -3.61 -3.55
C ILE A 139 31.89 -4.41 -4.52
N THR A 140 31.74 -5.70 -4.30
CA THR A 140 30.73 -6.49 -4.99
C THR A 140 29.37 -5.97 -4.51
N PRO A 141 28.58 -5.28 -5.36
CA PRO A 141 27.31 -4.73 -4.93
C PRO A 141 26.36 -5.87 -4.55
N ASP A 142 25.92 -5.89 -3.29
CA ASP A 142 24.88 -6.82 -2.85
C ASP A 142 23.51 -6.31 -3.34
N PHE A 143 23.16 -6.68 -4.57
CA PHE A 143 21.90 -6.29 -5.21
C PHE A 143 20.68 -6.69 -4.39
N ARG A 144 20.75 -7.80 -3.66
CA ARG A 144 19.67 -8.27 -2.80
C ARG A 144 19.49 -7.33 -1.62
N GLN A 145 20.57 -6.98 -0.93
CA GLN A 145 20.52 -6.03 0.17
C GLN A 145 20.06 -4.64 -0.28
N GLU A 146 20.51 -4.17 -1.45
CA GLU A 146 20.03 -2.92 -2.04
C GLU A 146 18.52 -2.96 -2.31
N GLU A 147 18.03 -4.06 -2.87
CA GLU A 147 16.60 -4.24 -3.14
C GLU A 147 15.76 -4.30 -1.86
N LEU A 148 16.21 -5.03 -0.83
CA LEU A 148 15.54 -5.05 0.48
C LEU A 148 15.48 -3.66 1.12
N CYS A 149 16.56 -2.88 1.01
CA CYS A 149 16.61 -1.50 1.46
C CYS A 149 15.61 -0.62 0.68
N SER A 150 15.59 -0.75 -0.65
CA SER A 150 14.64 -0.03 -1.51
C SER A 150 13.19 -0.35 -1.15
N ILE A 151 12.84 -1.62 -0.95
CA ILE A 151 11.48 -2.03 -0.55
C ILE A 151 11.12 -1.46 0.83
N THR A 152 12.06 -1.42 1.76
CA THR A 152 11.85 -0.86 3.10
C THR A 152 11.54 0.63 3.02
N LYS A 153 12.31 1.38 2.23
CA LYS A 153 12.07 2.81 1.98
C LYS A 153 10.70 3.04 1.34
N ASP A 154 10.39 2.32 0.28
CA ASP A 154 9.10 2.41 -0.43
C ASP A 154 7.92 2.11 0.53
N SER A 155 8.07 1.11 1.39
CA SER A 155 7.07 0.74 2.41
C SER A 155 6.88 1.83 3.47
N GLN A 156 7.95 2.50 3.87
CA GLN A 156 7.87 3.63 4.82
C GLN A 156 7.16 4.83 4.19
N ASP A 157 7.46 5.13 2.92
CA ASP A 157 6.80 6.23 2.21
C ASP A 157 5.31 5.98 2.04
N VAL A 158 4.91 4.77 1.62
CA VAL A 158 3.49 4.39 1.53
C VAL A 158 2.81 4.41 2.90
N ARG A 159 3.49 3.93 3.95
CA ARG A 159 2.94 3.96 5.32
C ARG A 159 2.69 5.39 5.81
N ARG A 160 3.61 6.33 5.54
CA ARG A 160 3.42 7.74 5.89
C ARG A 160 2.20 8.32 5.16
N MET A 161 2.05 8.06 3.86
CA MET A 161 0.87 8.49 3.11
C MET A 161 -0.43 7.93 3.70
N VAL A 162 -0.44 6.65 4.08
CA VAL A 162 -1.62 6.03 4.73
C VAL A 162 -1.92 6.69 6.07
N GLN A 163 -0.90 7.01 6.88
CA GLN A 163 -1.08 7.70 8.17
C GLN A 163 -1.63 9.11 7.97
N ASP A 164 -1.08 9.87 7.02
CA ASP A 164 -1.56 11.21 6.68
C ASP A 164 -3.02 11.17 6.18
N MET A 165 -3.38 10.14 5.41
CA MET A 165 -4.76 9.97 4.94
C MET A 165 -5.71 9.52 6.07
N GLN A 166 -5.23 8.71 7.01
CA GLN A 166 -6.02 8.17 8.12
C GLN A 166 -6.58 9.27 9.03
N GLU A 167 -5.86 10.38 9.20
CA GLU A 167 -6.31 11.53 9.99
C GLU A 167 -7.63 12.12 9.51
N PHE A 168 -7.90 12.01 8.20
CA PHE A 168 -9.10 12.57 7.56
C PHE A 168 -10.13 11.51 7.17
N MET A 169 -9.94 10.24 7.55
CA MET A 169 -10.95 9.21 7.33
C MET A 169 -12.19 9.51 8.18
N PRO A 170 -13.41 9.33 7.64
CA PRO A 170 -14.62 9.47 8.44
C PRO A 170 -14.56 8.48 9.60
N GLN A 171 -14.55 9.00 10.83
CA GLN A 171 -14.73 8.17 12.01
C GLN A 171 -16.18 7.67 11.96
N GLN A 172 -16.38 6.37 11.76
CA GLN A 172 -17.70 5.79 11.98
C GLN A 172 -18.06 6.08 13.44
N GLU A 173 -19.01 6.99 13.66
CA GLU A 173 -19.62 7.13 14.97
C GLU A 173 -20.20 5.77 15.35
N ASN A 174 -19.73 5.21 16.46
CA ASN A 174 -20.14 3.91 17.03
C ASN A 174 -21.66 3.81 17.35
N ASN A 175 -22.49 4.76 16.93
CA ASN A 175 -23.91 4.85 17.26
C ASN A 175 -24.85 4.35 16.15
N THR A 176 -24.37 4.10 14.92
CA THR A 176 -25.26 3.67 13.81
C THR A 176 -25.41 2.16 13.68
N GLU A 177 -24.67 1.36 14.47
CA GLU A 177 -24.79 -0.12 14.50
C GLU A 177 -25.42 -0.65 15.79
N ARG A 178 -26.34 0.09 16.42
CA ARG A 178 -27.39 -0.63 17.15
C ARG A 178 -28.30 -1.25 16.11
N ASN A 179 -28.01 -2.50 15.76
CA ASN A 179 -28.93 -3.42 15.09
C ASN A 179 -30.22 -3.55 15.93
N GLN A 180 -31.09 -2.55 15.88
CA GLN A 180 -32.45 -2.64 16.44
C GLN A 180 -33.25 -3.72 15.71
N ALA A 181 -32.86 -4.09 14.49
CA ALA A 181 -33.43 -5.20 13.73
C ALA A 181 -33.16 -6.60 14.35
N LEU A 182 -32.25 -6.72 15.34
CA LEU A 182 -31.95 -8.00 16.01
C LEU A 182 -32.37 -8.02 17.49
N ILE A 183 -32.90 -6.92 18.02
CA ILE A 183 -33.51 -6.91 19.35
C ILE A 183 -34.99 -7.16 19.14
N GLY A 184 -35.33 -8.45 19.03
CA GLY A 184 -36.71 -8.87 19.24
C GLY A 184 -37.19 -8.33 20.58
N GLU A 185 -38.43 -7.84 20.61
CA GLU A 185 -39.14 -7.53 21.83
C GLU A 185 -39.14 -8.77 22.71
N ASP A 186 -38.20 -8.88 23.66
CA ASP A 186 -38.49 -9.45 24.97
C ASP A 186 -37.28 -9.37 25.92
N THR A 187 -37.61 -9.10 27.18
CA THR A 187 -36.81 -9.34 28.39
C THR A 187 -35.59 -8.45 28.69
N GLY A 188 -35.90 -7.32 29.33
CA GLY A 188 -35.56 -7.08 30.75
C GLY A 188 -34.15 -7.38 31.28
N GLY A 189 -33.46 -6.31 31.67
CA GLY A 189 -32.64 -6.27 32.89
C GLY A 189 -31.23 -6.88 32.80
N HIS A 190 -30.20 -6.03 32.85
CA HIS A 190 -29.51 -5.71 34.10
C HIS A 190 -28.19 -4.98 33.84
N GLN A 191 -27.99 -3.99 34.69
CA GLN A 191 -26.94 -3.00 34.69
C GLN A 191 -25.69 -3.54 35.40
N TRP A 192 -24.55 -3.50 34.69
CA TRP A 192 -23.19 -3.22 35.19
C TRP A 192 -22.49 -4.23 36.13
N THR A 193 -21.37 -4.76 35.63
CA THR A 193 -20.12 -4.76 36.40
C THR A 193 -18.95 -4.23 35.56
N LYS A 194 -18.28 -3.22 36.11
CA LYS A 194 -17.01 -2.64 35.67
C LYS A 194 -15.91 -3.71 35.66
N ASN A 195 -15.01 -3.74 34.67
CA ASN A 195 -13.71 -3.03 34.74
C ASN A 195 -12.70 -3.50 33.68
N ARG A 196 -12.00 -2.51 33.13
CA ARG A 196 -10.58 -2.47 32.72
C ARG A 196 -10.18 -2.88 31.29
N SER A 197 -9.64 -1.84 30.66
CA SER A 197 -8.53 -1.80 29.69
C SER A 197 -8.90 -1.64 28.23
N ALA A 198 -8.79 -0.37 27.82
CA ALA A 198 -8.51 0.11 26.48
C ALA A 198 -7.56 -0.82 25.72
N SER A 199 -8.05 -1.45 24.65
CA SER A 199 -7.23 -2.00 23.56
C SER A 199 -8.11 -2.42 22.38
N PHE A 200 -8.82 -1.48 21.76
CA PHE A 200 -9.62 -1.76 20.54
C PHE A 200 -9.03 -1.15 19.25
N TYR A 201 -7.71 -1.02 19.17
CA TYR A 201 -7.00 -0.70 17.91
C TYR A 201 -5.90 -1.71 17.55
N LYS A 202 -6.07 -2.99 17.90
CA LYS A 202 -5.08 -4.04 17.59
C LYS A 202 -5.56 -5.19 16.73
N ASN A 203 -6.77 -5.14 16.14
CA ASN A 203 -7.26 -6.27 15.35
C ASN A 203 -8.20 -5.88 14.19
N MET A 204 -7.71 -5.09 13.21
CA MET A 204 -8.29 -5.11 11.86
C MET A 204 -7.55 -6.11 10.95
N GLY A 205 -7.29 -7.30 11.49
CA GLY A 205 -6.78 -8.46 10.77
C GLY A 205 -7.91 -9.39 10.29
N SER A 206 -9.02 -8.85 9.78
CA SER A 206 -10.13 -9.69 9.29
C SER A 206 -11.03 -8.95 8.29
N PHE A 207 -10.46 -8.56 7.16
CA PHE A 207 -11.21 -8.58 5.90
C PHE A 207 -10.37 -9.34 4.89
N CYS A 208 -10.47 -10.67 5.00
CA CYS A 208 -9.88 -11.61 4.07
C CYS A 208 -11.04 -12.32 3.38
N CYS A 209 -11.21 -12.08 2.08
CA CYS A 209 -11.86 -13.03 1.19
C CYS A 209 -10.99 -14.29 1.17
N ILE A 210 -11.20 -15.18 2.13
CA ILE A 210 -10.63 -16.53 2.14
C ILE A 210 -11.51 -17.35 1.21
N CYS A 211 -11.14 -17.44 -0.07
CA CYS A 211 -11.49 -18.62 -0.85
C CYS A 211 -10.73 -19.79 -0.25
N ARG A 212 -11.41 -20.66 0.51
CA ARG A 212 -10.86 -21.97 0.88
C ARG A 212 -10.69 -22.80 -0.39
N PRO A 213 -9.51 -23.40 -0.65
CA PRO A 213 -9.43 -24.48 -1.64
C PRO A 213 -10.09 -25.73 -1.05
N ASN A 214 -11.16 -26.19 -1.69
CA ASN A 214 -11.66 -27.56 -1.52
C ASN A 214 -10.71 -28.49 -2.29
N TYR A 215 -9.88 -29.25 -1.58
CA TYR A 215 -9.33 -30.48 -2.14
C TYR A 215 -10.33 -31.60 -1.86
N LEU A 216 -10.95 -32.10 -2.92
CA LEU A 216 -11.43 -33.48 -3.00
C LEU A 216 -10.35 -34.30 -3.69
#